data_AF-A0A925BFA3-F1
#
_entry.id   AF-A0A925BFA3-F1
#
_cell.length_a   1.000
_cell.length_b   1.000
_cell.length_c   1.000
_cell.angle_alpha   90.00
_cell.angle_beta   90.00
_cell.angle_gamma   90.00
#
_symmetry.space_group_name_H-M   'P 1'
#
loop_
_entity.id
_entity.type
_entity.pdbx_description
1 polymer ?
#
loop_
_entity_poly.entity_id
_entity_poly.type
_entity_poly.pdbx_seq_one_letter_code
_entity_poly.pdbx_strand_id
1 'polypeptide(L)' 'MAVNHVTFDMRRGEIFGVLGPNGSGKSTLIRVLSTLMIPDTGYVKVFGHDVAEDEMIV' A
#
# COMPACT_ATOMS: atom_id res chain seq x y z
N MET A 1 -10.45 -7.85 -1.24
CA MET A 1 -9.80 -8.49 -0.08
C MET A 1 -9.79 -7.50 1.08
N ALA A 2 -9.00 -7.67 2.15
CA ALA A 2 -9.12 -6.83 3.37
C ALA A 2 -8.92 -5.31 3.13
N VAL A 3 -8.29 -4.93 2.02
CA VAL A 3 -8.22 -3.56 1.49
C VAL A 3 -9.11 -3.50 0.25
N ASN A 4 -10.14 -2.64 0.25
CA ASN A 4 -11.06 -2.46 -0.88
C ASN A 4 -11.31 -0.96 -1.11
N HIS A 5 -11.17 -0.49 -2.36
CA HIS A 5 -11.47 0.88 -2.79
C HIS A 5 -10.79 1.99 -1.95
N VAL A 6 -9.52 1.79 -1.60
CA VAL A 6 -8.70 2.80 -0.93
C VAL A 6 -7.90 3.56 -1.98
N THR A 7 -8.00 4.89 -1.96
CA THR A 7 -7.19 5.77 -2.82
C THR A 7 -6.70 6.94 -1.99
N PHE A 8 -5.38 7.11 -1.96
CA PHE A 8 -4.71 8.22 -1.30
C PHE A 8 -3.34 8.45 -1.96
N ASP A 9 -2.79 9.62 -1.73
CA ASP A 9 -1.42 10.00 -2.09
C ASP A 9 -0.74 10.53 -0.81
N MET A 10 0.55 10.26 -0.67
CA MET A 10 1.33 10.72 0.48
C MET A 10 2.58 11.44 -0.01
N ARG A 11 2.74 12.69 0.41
CA ARG A 11 3.90 13.50 0.04
C ARG A 11 5.09 13.15 0.92
N ARG A 12 6.29 13.39 0.39
CA ARG A 12 7.53 13.18 1.13
C ARG A 12 7.55 14.02 2.41
N GLY A 13 7.74 13.37 3.55
CA GLY A 13 7.76 13.99 4.88
C GLY A 13 6.41 14.01 5.60
N GLU A 14 5.34 13.54 4.97
CA GLU A 14 4.06 13.34 5.65
C GLU A 14 4.06 12.05 6.50
N ILE A 15 3.28 12.08 7.58
CA ILE A 15 3.05 10.91 8.44
C ILE A 15 1.59 10.50 8.26
N PHE A 16 1.37 9.26 7.83
CA PHE A 16 0.02 8.70 7.65
C PHE A 16 -0.30 7.68 8.73
N GLY A 17 -1.46 7.82 9.38
CA GLY A 17 -1.97 6.88 10.38
C GLY A 17 -3.02 5.94 9.77
N VAL A 18 -2.86 4.63 9.96
CA VAL A 18 -3.85 3.62 9.53
C VAL A 18 -4.64 3.12 10.74
N LEU A 19 -5.91 3.52 10.86
CA LEU A 19 -6.79 3.17 11.98
C LEU A 19 -7.99 2.33 11.52
N GLY A 20 -8.47 1.45 12.41
CA GLY A 20 -9.61 0.57 12.14
C GLY A 20 -9.65 -0.66 13.05
N PRO A 21 -10.78 -1.38 13.11
CA PRO A 21 -10.93 -2.58 13.95
C PRO A 21 -10.05 -3.75 13.48
N ASN A 22 -9.87 -4.77 14.33
CA ASN A 22 -9.15 -5.98 13.94
C ASN A 22 -9.79 -6.63 12.71
N GLY A 23 -8.97 -7.10 11.77
CA GLY A 23 -9.43 -7.67 10.50
C GLY A 23 -9.77 -6.65 9.40
N SER A 24 -9.70 -5.34 9.66
CA SER A 24 -10.02 -4.31 8.65
C SER A 24 -8.97 -4.11 7.54
N GLY A 25 -7.97 -5.00 7.43
CA GLY A 25 -6.95 -4.93 6.38
C GLY A 25 -5.76 -4.00 6.62
N LYS A 26 -5.61 -3.42 7.81
CA LYS A 26 -4.48 -2.51 8.12
C LYS A 26 -3.10 -3.12 7.86
N SER A 27 -2.86 -4.32 8.38
CA SER A 27 -1.58 -5.02 8.19
C SER A 27 -1.36 -5.43 6.74
N THR A 28 -2.44 -5.75 6.01
CA THR A 28 -2.39 -6.00 4.56
C THR A 28 -1.96 -4.73 3.82
N LEU A 29 -2.59 -3.59 4.11
CA LEU A 29 -2.23 -2.30 3.51
C LEU A 29 -0.77 -1.93 3.80
N ILE A 30 -0.33 -2.07 5.06
CA ILE A 30 1.06 -1.78 5.45
C ILE A 30 2.05 -2.67 4.68
N ARG A 31 1.76 -3.97 4.53
CA ARG A 31 2.61 -4.88 3.75
C ARG A 31 2.70 -4.49 2.28
N VAL A 32 1.58 -4.08 1.67
CA VAL A 32 1.58 -3.60 0.28
C VAL A 32 2.43 -2.32 0.13
N LEU A 33 2.24 -1.35 1.02
CA LEU A 33 3.04 -0.10 1.01
C LEU A 33 4.52 -0.33 1.34
N SER A 34 4.83 -1.39 2.07
CA SER A 34 6.20 -1.80 2.41
C SER A 34 6.80 -2.75 1.37
N THR A 35 6.13 -2.93 0.21
CA THR A 35 6.53 -3.84 -0.89
C THR A 35 6.73 -5.30 -0.49
N LEU A 36 6.14 -5.72 0.63
CA LEU A 36 6.16 -7.11 1.11
C LEU A 36 4.99 -7.94 0.56
N MET A 37 4.12 -7.32 -0.24
CA MET A 37 2.91 -7.94 -0.80
C MET A 37 2.45 -7.16 -2.04
N ILE A 38 2.15 -7.87 -3.12
CA ILE A 38 1.58 -7.29 -4.34
C ILE A 38 0.05 -7.14 -4.16
N PRO A 39 -0.56 -6.02 -4.58
CA PRO A 39 -2.01 -5.88 -4.55
C PRO A 39 -2.67 -6.84 -5.57
N ASP A 40 -3.79 -7.47 -5.20
CA ASP A 40 -4.50 -8.36 -6.13
C ASP A 40 -5.11 -7.61 -7.33
N THR A 41 -5.48 -6.34 -7.12
CA THR A 41 -6.08 -5.45 -8.12
C THR A 41 -5.70 -4.00 -7.82
N GLY A 42 -5.74 -3.13 -8.85
CA GLY A 42 -5.33 -1.75 -8.72
C GLY A 42 -3.82 -1.59 -8.82
N TYR A 43 -3.30 -0.43 -8.41
CA TYR A 43 -1.87 -0.13 -8.46
C TYR A 43 -1.45 0.63 -7.20
N VAL A 44 -0.16 0.49 -6.85
CA VAL A 44 0.47 1.23 -5.76
C VAL A 44 1.85 1.67 -6.24
N LYS A 45 2.16 2.95 -6.04
CA LYS A 45 3.48 3.49 -6.38
C LYS A 45 4.22 3.94 -5.13
N VAL A 46 5.44 3.44 -4.96
CA VAL A 46 6.33 3.80 -3.85
C VAL A 46 7.58 4.42 -4.45
N PHE A 47 7.91 5.65 -4.04
CA PHE A 47 9.00 6.45 -4.60
C PHE A 47 8.99 6.58 -6.14
N GLY A 48 7.81 6.54 -6.76
CA GLY A 48 7.64 6.65 -8.21
C GLY A 48 7.65 5.32 -8.97
N HIS A 49 7.92 4.21 -8.28
CA HIS A 49 7.97 2.87 -8.85
C HIS A 49 6.69 2.10 -8.56
N ASP A 50 6.16 1.39 -9.55
CA ASP A 50 4.99 0.54 -9.35
C ASP A 50 5.41 -0.76 -8.66
N VAL A 51 4.76 -1.09 -7.54
CA VAL A 51 5.17 -2.23 -6.73
C VAL A 51 4.97 -3.58 -7.42
N ALA A 52 4.10 -3.66 -8.44
CA ALA A 52 3.83 -4.89 -9.19
C ALA A 52 4.67 -5.01 -10.47
N GLU A 53 4.94 -3.88 -11.14
CA GLU A 53 5.71 -3.88 -12.40
C GLU A 53 7.23 -3.76 -12.16
N ASP A 54 7.64 -3.07 -11.09
CA ASP A 54 9.04 -2.79 -10.76
C ASP A 54 9.59 -3.65 -9.61
N GLU A 55 9.05 -4.85 -9.37
CA GLU A 55 9.34 -5.72 -8.19
C GLU A 55 10.84 -5.91 -7.84
N MET A 56 11.75 -5.76 -8.81
CA MET A 56 13.21 -5.88 -8.59
C MET A 56 13.94 -4.56 -8.27
N ILE A 57 13.23 -3.42 -8.30
CA ILE A 57 13.78 -2.06 -8.15
C ILE A 57 13.34 -1.43 -6.83
N VAL A 58 12.23 -1.88 -6.25
CA VAL A 58 11.61 -1.30 -5.03
C VAL A 58 12.00 -2.03 -3.76
#